data_AF-A0A2N2C0D5-F1
#
_entry.id   AF-A0A2N2C0D5-F1
#
_cell.length_a   1.000
_cell.length_b   1.000
_cell.length_c   1.000
_cell.angle_alpha   90.00
_cell.angle_beta   90.00
_cell.angle_gamma   90.00
#
_symmetry.space_group_name_H-M   'P 1'
#
loop_
_entity.id
_entity.type
_entity.pdbx_description
1 polymer ?
#
loop_
_entity_poly.entity_id
_entity_poly.type
_entity_poly.pdbx_seq_one_letter_code
_entity_poly.pdbx_strand_id
1 'polypeptide(L)'
;MKPKDLNEFPSWVLLFVGIFDVIRGFMHTFNIFWAVETFAKLDLSVAKDAQLFLLAAFGISNYLTGFIFILISRKAKHLSVYMLSFILAAYALGIVAMRFVGLTRGDNAFSGMVIMMGYLLICLLTLIKFAWDHHASRNI
;
A
#
# COMPACT_ATOMS: atom_id res chain seq x y z
N MET A 1 -30.29 -17.63 9.21
CA MET A 1 -29.07 -17.18 8.50
C MET A 1 -28.33 -16.19 9.39
N LYS A 2 -27.02 -16.35 9.64
CA LYS A 2 -26.24 -15.30 10.32
C LYS A 2 -26.13 -14.09 9.40
N PRO A 3 -26.24 -12.85 9.91
CA PRO A 3 -25.98 -11.66 9.11
C PRO A 3 -24.55 -11.73 8.56
N LYS A 4 -24.39 -11.43 7.26
CA LYS A 4 -23.09 -11.38 6.60
C LYS A 4 -22.27 -10.24 7.20
N ASP A 5 -21.11 -10.52 7.76
CA ASP A 5 -20.20 -9.48 8.24
C ASP A 5 -19.60 -8.73 7.02
N LEU A 6 -20.11 -7.53 6.75
CA LEU A 6 -19.68 -6.70 5.63
C LEU A 6 -18.17 -6.38 5.67
N ASN A 7 -17.56 -6.43 6.86
CA ASN A 7 -16.14 -6.12 7.06
C ASN A 7 -15.23 -7.31 6.84
N GLU A 8 -15.77 -8.51 6.66
CA GLU A 8 -14.96 -9.73 6.50
C GLU A 8 -14.10 -9.68 5.24
N PHE A 9 -14.69 -9.26 4.10
CA PHE A 9 -13.95 -9.14 2.85
C PHE A 9 -12.86 -8.05 2.91
N PRO A 10 -13.15 -6.79 3.32
CA PRO A 10 -12.13 -5.77 3.55
C PRO A 10 -11.03 -6.20 4.52
N SER A 11 -11.37 -6.94 5.58
CA SER A 11 -10.40 -7.50 6.53
C SER A 11 -9.42 -8.46 5.87
N TRP A 12 -9.91 -9.38 5.03
CA TRP A 12 -9.03 -10.28 4.28
C TRP A 12 -8.12 -9.53 3.31
N VAL A 13 -8.65 -8.54 2.59
CA VAL A 13 -7.84 -7.71 1.68
C VAL A 13 -6.76 -6.96 2.48
N LEU A 14 -7.11 -6.35 3.61
CA LEU A 14 -6.16 -5.65 4.46
C LEU A 14 -5.09 -6.59 5.00
N LEU A 15 -5.43 -7.85 5.30
CA LEU A 15 -4.45 -8.86 5.70
C LEU A 15 -3.44 -9.12 4.57
N PHE A 16 -3.90 -9.34 3.33
CA PHE A 16 -3.02 -9.56 2.19
C PHE A 16 -2.12 -8.36 1.92
N VAL A 17 -2.69 -7.16 2.00
CA VAL A 17 -1.96 -5.88 1.94
C VAL A 17 -0.90 -5.82 3.04
N GLY A 18 -1.23 -6.18 4.28
CA GLY A 18 -0.29 -6.20 5.40
C GLY A 18 0.85 -7.21 5.23
N ILE A 19 0.56 -8.42 4.72
CA ILE A 19 1.59 -9.41 4.41
C ILE A 19 2.51 -8.90 3.30
N PHE A 20 1.93 -8.31 2.25
CA PHE A 20 2.68 -7.71 1.16
C PHE A 20 3.60 -6.58 1.65
N ASP A 21 3.15 -5.76 2.60
CA ASP A 21 3.95 -4.74 3.26
C ASP A 21 5.14 -5.34 4.02
N VAL A 22 4.96 -6.44 4.75
CA VAL A 22 6.08 -7.13 5.42
C VAL A 22 7.10 -7.65 4.41
N ILE A 23 6.64 -8.23 3.29
CA ILE A 23 7.53 -8.69 2.21
C ILE A 23 8.29 -7.50 1.61
N ARG A 24 7.60 -6.37 1.34
CA ARG A 24 8.24 -5.13 0.87
C ARG A 24 9.25 -4.60 1.87
N GLY A 25 8.94 -4.64 3.16
CA GLY A 25 9.87 -4.28 4.23
C GLY A 25 11.16 -5.08 4.13
N PHE A 26 11.06 -6.40 4.03
CA PHE A 26 12.22 -7.28 3.86
C PHE A 26 13.03 -6.97 2.60
N MET A 27 12.34 -6.78 1.47
CA MET A 27 12.99 -6.45 0.21
C MET A 27 13.73 -5.10 0.28
N HIS A 28 13.13 -4.09 0.90
CA HIS A 28 13.68 -2.76 0.96
C HIS A 28 14.76 -2.58 2.04
N THR A 29 14.86 -3.48 3.03
CA THR A 29 15.92 -3.42 4.06
C THR A 29 17.04 -4.44 3.84
N PHE A 30 16.70 -5.73 3.80
CA PHE A 30 17.69 -6.81 3.80
C PHE A 30 18.09 -7.24 2.39
N ASN A 31 17.20 -7.07 1.41
CA ASN A 31 17.46 -7.46 0.02
C ASN A 31 17.44 -6.27 -0.95
N ILE A 32 18.00 -5.14 -0.50
CA ILE A 32 17.81 -3.84 -1.15
C ILE A 32 18.37 -3.78 -2.57
N PHE A 33 19.55 -4.37 -2.81
CA PHE A 33 20.17 -4.38 -4.14
C PHE A 33 19.36 -5.19 -5.14
N TRP A 34 18.86 -6.35 -4.73
CA TRP A 34 17.98 -7.17 -5.57
C TRP A 34 16.64 -6.47 -5.85
N ALA A 35 16.07 -5.80 -4.85
CA ALA A 35 14.85 -5.03 -5.02
C ALA A 35 15.04 -3.89 -6.02
N VAL A 36 16.20 -3.22 -5.99
CA VAL A 36 16.59 -2.21 -6.98
C VAL A 36 16.72 -2.81 -8.37
N GLU A 37 17.45 -3.91 -8.54
CA GLU A 37 17.69 -4.52 -9.84
C GLU A 37 16.41 -5.09 -10.48
N THR A 38 15.57 -5.74 -9.66
CA THR A 38 14.41 -6.49 -10.15
C THR A 38 13.17 -5.61 -10.36
N PHE A 39 12.89 -4.70 -9.41
CA PHE A 39 11.61 -3.97 -9.39
C PHE A 39 11.78 -2.47 -9.55
N ALA A 40 12.70 -1.88 -8.80
CA ALA A 40 12.84 -0.43 -8.71
C ALA A 40 13.47 0.16 -9.98
N LYS A 41 14.41 -0.59 -10.58
CA LYS A 41 15.28 -0.19 -11.71
C LYS A 41 15.85 1.22 -11.53
N LEU A 42 16.29 1.52 -10.31
CA LEU A 42 16.88 2.81 -9.98
C LEU A 42 18.28 2.93 -10.61
N ASP A 43 18.57 4.11 -11.14
CA ASP A 43 19.93 4.46 -11.53
C ASP A 43 20.75 4.79 -10.28
N LEU A 44 21.55 3.82 -9.85
CA LEU A 44 22.45 3.95 -8.71
C LEU A 44 23.77 4.65 -9.06
N SER A 45 23.97 5.10 -10.31
CA SER A 45 25.16 5.90 -10.66
C SER A 45 25.12 7.31 -10.03
N VAL A 46 23.92 7.80 -9.68
CA VAL A 46 23.70 9.11 -9.08
C VAL A 46 23.19 8.95 -7.65
N ALA A 47 23.88 9.56 -6.68
CA ALA A 47 23.44 9.62 -5.27
C ALA A 47 23.05 8.27 -4.65
N LYS A 48 23.79 7.20 -4.99
CA LYS A 48 23.56 5.80 -4.56
C LYS A 48 23.18 5.67 -3.09
N ASP A 49 24.01 6.19 -2.20
CA ASP A 49 23.84 5.98 -0.76
C ASP A 49 22.59 6.67 -0.22
N ALA A 50 22.26 7.86 -0.74
CA ALA A 50 21.03 8.56 -0.37
C ALA A 50 19.77 7.82 -0.87
N GLN A 51 19.80 7.29 -2.09
CA GLN A 51 18.70 6.51 -2.64
C GLN A 51 18.48 5.19 -1.88
N LEU A 52 19.56 4.46 -1.59
CA LEU A 52 19.49 3.22 -0.82
C LEU A 52 19.07 3.47 0.63
N PHE A 53 19.56 4.54 1.24
CA PHE A 53 19.12 4.93 2.59
C PHE A 53 17.62 5.23 2.63
N LEU A 54 17.12 6.01 1.67
CA LEU A 54 15.68 6.33 1.59
C LEU A 54 14.83 5.08 1.34
N LEU A 55 15.29 4.18 0.47
CA LEU A 55 14.62 2.92 0.21
C LEU A 55 14.59 2.03 1.47
N ALA A 56 15.69 1.94 2.22
CA ALA A 56 15.73 1.26 3.51
C ALA A 56 14.78 1.89 4.54
N ALA A 57 14.71 3.22 4.62
CA ALA A 57 13.78 3.93 5.49
C ALA A 57 12.31 3.65 5.12
N PHE A 58 12.00 3.57 3.82
CA PHE A 58 10.69 3.10 3.36
C PHE A 58 10.44 1.64 3.77
N GLY A 59 11.45 0.77 3.71
CA GLY A 59 11.35 -0.60 4.18
C GLY A 59 10.98 -0.72 5.67
N ILE A 60 11.57 0.11 6.53
CA ILE A 60 11.20 0.18 7.97
C ILE A 60 9.73 0.57 8.11
N SER A 61 9.28 1.57 7.33
CA SER A 61 7.90 2.02 7.34
C SER A 61 6.94 0.91 6.84
N ASN A 62 7.36 0.11 5.87
CA ASN A 62 6.59 -1.03 5.38
C ASN A 62 6.41 -2.13 6.44
N TYR A 63 7.42 -2.39 7.28
CA TYR A 63 7.23 -3.31 8.41
C TYR A 63 6.17 -2.78 9.38
N LEU A 64 6.26 -1.50 9.74
CA LEU A 64 5.32 -0.88 10.67
C LEU A 64 3.88 -0.95 10.14
N THR A 65 3.65 -0.53 8.90
CA THR A 65 2.33 -0.59 8.27
C THR A 65 1.85 -2.04 8.12
N GLY A 66 2.72 -2.95 7.70
CA GLY A 66 2.39 -4.36 7.54
C GLY A 66 1.91 -5.02 8.84
N PHE A 67 2.64 -4.83 9.94
CA PHE A 67 2.25 -5.38 11.23
C PHE A 67 0.95 -4.76 11.76
N ILE A 68 0.76 -3.45 11.59
CA ILE A 68 -0.49 -2.77 11.97
C ILE A 68 -1.67 -3.32 11.16
N PHE A 69 -1.53 -3.49 9.84
CA PHE A 69 -2.58 -4.01 8.97
C PHE A 69 -2.93 -5.45 9.31
N ILE A 70 -1.94 -6.30 9.56
CA ILE A 70 -2.15 -7.69 10.01
C ILE A 70 -2.91 -7.69 11.34
N LEU A 71 -2.49 -6.87 12.31
CA LEU A 71 -3.16 -6.80 13.61
C LEU A 71 -4.62 -6.33 13.48
N ILE A 72 -4.86 -5.23 12.76
CA ILE A 72 -6.20 -4.67 12.54
C ILE A 72 -7.09 -5.68 11.82
N SER A 73 -6.60 -6.31 10.76
CA SER A 73 -7.37 -7.29 9.99
C SER A 73 -7.87 -8.45 10.85
N ARG A 74 -7.13 -8.86 11.89
CA ARG A 74 -7.49 -9.99 12.76
C ARG A 74 -8.25 -9.59 14.02
N LYS A 75 -7.94 -8.42 14.59
CA LYS A 75 -8.46 -8.00 15.91
C LYS A 75 -9.54 -6.92 15.82
N ALA A 76 -9.58 -6.14 14.74
CA ALA A 76 -10.49 -5.01 14.59
C ALA A 76 -11.00 -4.90 13.13
N LYS A 77 -11.68 -5.96 12.65
CA LYS A 77 -12.14 -6.08 11.25
C LYS A 77 -12.90 -4.84 10.74
N HIS A 78 -13.75 -4.25 11.59
CA HIS A 78 -14.53 -3.04 11.27
C HIS A 78 -13.66 -1.82 10.91
N LEU A 79 -12.40 -1.79 11.35
CA LEU A 79 -11.45 -0.73 10.99
C LEU A 79 -10.88 -0.90 9.58
N SER A 80 -11.03 -2.08 8.95
CA SER A 80 -10.32 -2.40 7.72
C SER A 80 -10.71 -1.49 6.54
N VAL A 81 -11.98 -1.13 6.44
CA VAL A 81 -12.48 -0.19 5.42
C VAL A 81 -11.84 1.19 5.58
N TYR A 82 -11.70 1.66 6.81
CA TYR A 82 -11.05 2.95 7.09
C TYR A 82 -9.57 2.91 6.76
N MET A 83 -8.87 1.83 7.12
CA MET A 83 -7.45 1.68 6.78
C MET A 83 -7.22 1.64 5.27
N LEU A 84 -8.03 0.90 4.51
CA LEU A 84 -7.96 0.88 3.04
C LEU A 84 -8.23 2.27 2.43
N SER A 85 -9.14 3.04 3.03
CA SER A 85 -9.41 4.43 2.63
C SER A 85 -8.24 5.36 2.94
N PHE A 86 -7.63 5.24 4.12
CA PHE A 86 -6.46 6.03 4.51
C PHE A 86 -5.24 5.74 3.65
N ILE A 87 -5.06 4.49 3.20
CA ILE A 87 -4.03 4.14 2.23
C ILE A 87 -4.21 4.98 0.96
N LEU A 88 -5.40 4.97 0.34
CA LEU A 88 -5.64 5.76 -0.87
C LEU A 88 -5.47 7.27 -0.64
N ALA A 89 -6.00 7.78 0.48
CA ALA A 89 -5.90 9.19 0.82
C ALA A 89 -4.44 9.64 1.02
N ALA A 90 -3.62 8.83 1.70
CA ALA A 90 -2.20 9.12 1.93
C ALA A 90 -1.41 9.17 0.62
N TYR A 91 -1.65 8.24 -0.31
CA TYR A 91 -1.00 8.28 -1.63
C TYR A 91 -1.46 9.47 -2.47
N ALA A 92 -2.75 9.82 -2.44
CA ALA A 92 -3.26 11.01 -3.11
C ALA A 92 -2.63 12.29 -2.54
N LEU A 93 -2.56 12.41 -1.20
CA LEU A 93 -1.90 13.52 -0.53
C LEU A 93 -0.42 13.61 -0.89
N GLY A 94 0.30 12.47 -0.94
CA GLY A 94 1.69 12.42 -1.36
C GLY A 94 1.89 12.94 -2.79
N ILE A 95 1.02 12.56 -3.73
CA ILE A 95 1.06 13.07 -5.11
C ILE A 95 0.84 14.58 -5.14
N VAL A 96 -0.14 15.09 -4.41
CA VAL A 96 -0.42 16.53 -4.33
C VAL A 96 0.76 17.28 -3.73
N ALA A 97 1.33 16.78 -2.63
CA ALA A 97 2.47 17.38 -1.95
C ALA A 97 3.70 17.43 -2.87
N MET A 98 4.02 16.33 -3.57
CA MET A 98 5.12 16.30 -4.54
C MET A 98 4.95 17.33 -5.65
N ARG A 99 3.73 17.45 -6.21
CA ARG A 99 3.44 18.46 -7.23
C ARG A 99 3.56 19.89 -6.69
N PHE A 100 3.12 20.12 -5.46
CA PHE A 100 3.19 21.43 -4.82
C PHE A 100 4.64 21.93 -4.67
N VAL A 101 5.58 21.03 -4.35
CA VAL A 101 7.01 21.36 -4.24
C VAL A 101 7.76 21.27 -5.58
N GLY A 102 7.05 21.10 -6.70
CA GLY A 102 7.64 21.07 -8.04
C GLY A 102 8.34 19.75 -8.41
N LEU A 103 8.17 18.67 -7.63
CA LEU A 103 8.68 17.36 -8.00
C LEU A 103 7.83 16.75 -9.11
N THR A 104 8.44 16.56 -10.28
CA THR A 104 7.84 15.85 -11.41
C THR A 104 8.36 14.42 -11.47
N ARG A 105 7.60 13.53 -12.12
CA ARG A 105 8.16 12.23 -12.54
C ARG A 105 9.30 12.54 -13.52
N GLY A 106 10.52 12.14 -13.17
CA GLY A 106 11.60 12.08 -14.15
C GLY A 106 11.23 11.13 -15.29
N ASP A 107 11.87 11.29 -16.45
CA ASP A 107 11.55 10.56 -17.68
C ASP A 107 11.71 9.03 -17.54
N ASN A 108 12.49 8.57 -16.57
CA ASN A 108 12.61 7.16 -16.21
C ASN A 108 11.50 6.78 -15.21
N ALA A 109 10.37 6.30 -15.74
CA ALA A 109 9.30 5.74 -14.93
C ALA A 109 9.83 4.59 -14.05
N PHE A 110 9.95 4.86 -12.74
CA PHE A 110 10.29 3.87 -11.72
C PHE A 110 9.39 2.64 -11.85
N SER A 111 9.95 1.47 -12.18
CA SER A 111 9.15 0.27 -12.48
C SER A 111 8.33 -0.22 -11.26
N GLY A 112 8.79 0.06 -10.04
CA GLY A 112 8.05 -0.23 -8.81
C GLY A 112 6.72 0.55 -8.68
N MET A 113 6.53 1.60 -9.48
CA MET A 113 5.27 2.35 -9.60
C MET A 113 4.12 1.44 -10.07
N VAL A 114 4.38 0.52 -11.00
CA VAL A 114 3.34 -0.37 -11.54
C VAL A 114 2.79 -1.28 -10.44
N ILE A 115 3.68 -1.82 -9.62
CA ILE A 115 3.32 -2.65 -8.46
C ILE A 115 2.49 -1.83 -7.47
N MET A 116 2.89 -0.58 -7.21
CA MET A 116 2.14 0.31 -6.34
C MET A 116 0.75 0.64 -6.90
N MET A 117 0.62 0.84 -8.21
CA MET A 117 -0.69 1.06 -8.84
C MET A 117 -1.60 -0.16 -8.69
N GLY A 118 -1.08 -1.37 -8.85
CA GLY A 118 -1.84 -2.60 -8.61
C GLY A 118 -2.30 -2.71 -7.15
N TYR A 119 -1.42 -2.38 -6.21
CA TYR A 119 -1.74 -2.31 -4.78
C TYR A 119 -2.88 -1.31 -4.48
N LEU A 120 -2.81 -0.08 -5.03
CA LEU A 120 -3.85 0.93 -4.84
C LEU A 120 -5.16 0.54 -5.54
N LEU A 121 -5.10 -0.09 -6.71
CA LEU A 121 -6.27 -0.60 -7.42
C LEU A 121 -7.02 -1.64 -6.59
N ILE A 122 -6.32 -2.57 -5.95
CA ILE A 122 -6.95 -3.57 -5.06
C ILE A 122 -7.66 -2.88 -3.89
N CYS A 123 -7.04 -1.87 -3.28
CA CYS A 123 -7.68 -1.09 -2.22
C CYS A 123 -8.96 -0.40 -2.72
N LEU A 124 -8.90 0.25 -3.88
CA LEU A 124 -10.03 0.95 -4.48
C LEU A 124 -11.19 0.00 -4.82
N LEU A 125 -10.91 -1.10 -5.53
CA LEU A 125 -11.94 -2.09 -5.90
C LEU A 125 -12.61 -2.70 -4.67
N THR A 126 -11.85 -2.89 -3.60
CA THR A 126 -12.39 -3.38 -2.33
C THR A 126 -13.37 -2.41 -1.69
N LEU A 127 -13.06 -1.11 -1.71
CA LEU A 127 -13.96 -0.07 -1.21
C LEU A 127 -15.22 0.07 -2.08
N ILE A 128 -15.09 0.01 -3.40
CA ILE A 128 -16.24 0.04 -4.32
C ILE A 128 -17.17 -1.14 -4.03
N LYS A 129 -16.61 -2.35 -3.88
CA LYS A 129 -17.39 -3.54 -3.54
C LYS A 129 -18.06 -3.41 -2.17
N PHE A 130 -17.35 -2.91 -1.16
CA PHE A 130 -17.93 -2.68 0.17
C PHE A 130 -19.10 -1.69 0.11
N ALA A 131 -18.94 -0.57 -0.60
CA ALA A 131 -19.99 0.42 -0.78
C ALA A 131 -21.22 -0.17 -1.49
N TRP A 132 -21.01 -1.00 -2.52
CA TRP A 132 -22.07 -1.71 -3.23
C TRP A 132 -22.84 -2.68 -2.31
N ASP A 133 -22.12 -3.53 -1.58
CA ASP A 133 -22.70 -4.50 -0.65
C ASP A 133 -23.49 -3.79 0.47
N HIS A 134 -22.95 -2.69 0.98
CA HIS A 134 -23.60 -1.87 2.01
C HIS A 134 -24.88 -1.20 1.48
N HIS A 135 -24.85 -0.63 0.28
CA HIS A 135 -26.05 -0.05 -0.35
C HIS A 135 -27.13 -1.10 -0.59
N ALA A 136 -26.77 -2.28 -1.11
CA ALA A 136 -27.72 -3.37 -1.32
C ALA A 136 -28.39 -3.83 -0.02
N SER A 137 -27.64 -3.88 1.10
CA SER A 137 -28.18 -4.27 2.41
C SER A 137 -29.14 -3.26 3.05
N ARG A 138 -29.15 -2.00 2.60
CA ARG A 138 -30.06 -0.95 3.11
C ARG A 138 -31.40 -0.89 2.36
N ASN A 139 -31.49 -1.52 1.20
CA ASN A 139 -32.68 -1.52 0.33
C ASN A 139 -33.49 -2.83 0.42
N ILE A 140 -33.18 -3.69 1.39
CA ILE A 140 -33.89 -4.93 1.75
C ILE A 140 -34.49 -4.73 3.13
#